data_AF-A0A0L6JL71-F1
#
_entry.id   AF-A0A0L6JL71-F1
#
_cell.length_a   1.000
_cell.length_b   1.000
_cell.length_c   1.000
_cell.angle_alpha   90.00
_cell.angle_beta   90.00
_cell.angle_gamma   90.00
#
_symmetry.space_group_name_H-M   'P 1'
#
loop_
_entity.id
_entity.type
_entity.pdbx_description
1 polymer ?
#
loop_
_entity_poly.entity_id
_entity_poly.type
_entity_poly.pdbx_seq_one_letter_code
_entity_poly.pdbx_strand_id
1 'polypeptide(L)'
;MPRVPQNCPPAFLGRYTVLPGDTFYAIAQMFRVRIEALAVNNPHISNPNILFPGDVLCVPGLIPYPCCIPLQTQGRVPFGTGGVAYINFAPRGGQAVSFMATLPSPTFFGNYNMYTGDIFIPDIGGFGNQMFPTSEDPPTWSTRVELPTAASIILNSRLAISTFNSLTGATGPVIVEGIITGGSCI
;
A
#
# COMPACT_ATOMS: atom_id res chain seq x y z
N MET A 1 21.02 1.92 22.48
CA MET A 1 19.61 2.34 22.32
C MET A 1 19.40 2.65 20.85
N PRO A 2 18.25 2.24 20.27
CA PRO A 2 17.95 2.56 18.88
C PRO A 2 17.88 4.07 18.65
N ARG A 3 18.47 4.55 17.55
CA ARG A 3 18.36 5.95 17.12
C ARG A 3 17.07 6.09 16.32
N VAL A 4 16.13 6.87 16.85
CA VAL A 4 14.83 7.09 16.24
C VAL A 4 14.65 8.59 15.99
N PRO A 5 14.33 9.03 14.76
CA PRO A 5 14.10 10.43 14.45
C PRO A 5 12.80 10.87 15.11
N GLN A 6 12.75 12.09 15.65
CA GLN A 6 11.51 12.61 16.23
C GLN A 6 10.45 12.82 15.15
N ASN A 7 10.84 13.41 14.02
CA ASN A 7 9.99 13.64 12.86
C ASN A 7 10.75 13.28 11.58
N CYS A 8 10.01 12.95 10.52
CA CYS A 8 10.59 12.77 9.20
C CYS A 8 10.34 13.98 8.30
N PRO A 9 11.31 14.35 7.45
CA PRO A 9 11.14 15.46 6.55
C PRO A 9 10.08 15.15 5.47
N PRO A 10 9.48 16.19 4.85
CA PRO A 10 8.57 16.02 3.73
C PRO A 10 9.18 15.14 2.63
N ALA A 11 8.35 14.33 1.96
CA ALA A 11 8.74 13.31 0.98
C ALA A 11 9.56 12.12 1.51
N PHE A 12 9.94 12.11 2.79
CA PHE A 12 10.58 10.97 3.47
C PHE A 12 9.77 10.51 4.68
N LEU A 13 8.44 10.58 4.59
CA LEU A 13 7.53 10.27 5.71
C LEU A 13 7.44 8.77 6.03
N GLY A 14 7.97 7.90 5.18
CA GLY A 14 8.08 6.48 5.49
C GLY A 14 9.10 6.23 6.59
N ARG A 15 8.87 5.20 7.41
CA ARG A 15 9.82 4.78 8.45
C ARG A 15 10.27 3.37 8.18
N TYR A 16 11.59 3.17 8.20
CA TYR A 16 12.21 1.86 8.05
C TYR A 16 13.03 1.53 9.28
N THR A 17 12.73 0.41 9.93
CA THR A 17 13.52 -0.11 11.04
C THR A 17 14.62 -1.00 10.51
N VAL A 18 15.86 -0.63 10.77
CA VAL A 18 17.07 -1.35 10.35
C VAL A 18 17.08 -2.75 10.95
N LEU A 19 17.30 -3.74 10.11
CA LEU A 19 17.41 -5.16 10.45
C LEU A 19 18.89 -5.61 10.50
N PRO A 20 19.19 -6.75 11.15
CA PRO A 20 20.52 -7.34 11.10
C PRO A 20 20.99 -7.61 9.66
N GLY A 21 22.16 -7.08 9.31
CA GLY A 21 22.76 -7.23 7.98
C GLY A 21 22.44 -6.08 7.01
N ASP A 22 21.57 -5.14 7.38
CA ASP A 22 21.30 -3.97 6.55
C ASP A 22 22.50 -3.05 6.46
N THR A 23 22.62 -2.41 5.29
CA THR A 23 23.55 -1.31 5.06
C THR A 23 22.79 -0.11 4.50
N PHE A 24 23.33 1.08 4.72
CA PHE A 24 22.72 2.31 4.19
C PHE A 24 22.60 2.28 2.67
N TYR A 25 23.56 1.64 1.99
CA TYR A 25 23.54 1.40 0.55
C TYR A 25 22.39 0.48 0.13
N ALA A 26 22.26 -0.70 0.75
CA ALA A 26 21.20 -1.65 0.42
C ALA A 26 19.80 -1.06 0.68
N ILE A 27 19.65 -0.30 1.77
CA ILE A 27 18.41 0.43 2.08
C ILE A 27 18.13 1.49 1.02
N ALA A 28 19.11 2.32 0.66
CA ALA A 28 18.95 3.33 -0.39
C ALA A 28 18.53 2.70 -1.73
N GLN A 29 19.12 1.55 -2.09
CA GLN A 29 18.71 0.78 -3.28
C GLN A 29 17.29 0.23 -3.17
N MET A 30 16.90 -0.32 -2.02
CA MET A 30 15.53 -0.81 -1.76
C MET A 30 14.49 0.29 -2.01
N PHE A 31 14.78 1.51 -1.54
CA PHE A 31 13.91 2.68 -1.73
C PHE A 31 14.18 3.44 -3.03
N ARG A 32 15.11 2.96 -3.86
CA ARG A 32 15.50 3.56 -5.15
C ARG A 32 15.83 5.05 -5.07
N VAL A 33 16.51 5.43 -3.98
CA VAL A 33 17.07 6.77 -3.80
C VAL A 33 18.58 6.73 -3.78
N ARG A 34 19.17 7.89 -4.05
CA ARG A 34 20.61 8.07 -3.87
C ARG A 34 20.98 7.94 -2.40
N ILE A 35 22.13 7.33 -2.12
CA ILE A 35 22.61 7.14 -0.75
C ILE A 35 22.76 8.48 -0.02
N GLU A 36 23.18 9.53 -0.73
CA GLU A 36 23.31 10.89 -0.20
C GLU A 36 21.96 11.49 0.16
N ALA A 37 20.93 11.24 -0.66
CA ALA A 37 19.57 11.71 -0.38
C ALA A 37 19.02 11.04 0.88
N LEU A 38 19.26 9.74 1.05
CA LEU A 38 18.88 9.05 2.29
C LEU A 38 19.67 9.61 3.50
N ALA A 39 20.97 9.91 3.35
CA ALA A 39 21.80 10.41 4.45
C ALA A 39 21.37 11.81 4.91
N VAL A 40 21.13 12.73 3.98
CA VAL A 40 20.71 14.12 4.29
C VAL A 40 19.36 14.14 5.02
N ASN A 41 18.46 13.21 4.71
CA ASN A 41 17.15 13.10 5.37
C ASN A 41 17.18 12.33 6.70
N ASN A 42 18.35 11.82 7.12
CA ASN A 42 18.55 11.08 8.36
C ASN A 42 19.71 11.66 9.20
N PRO A 43 19.67 12.96 9.58
CA PRO A 43 20.78 13.62 10.25
C PRO A 43 21.08 13.08 11.67
N HIS A 44 20.15 12.34 12.28
CA HIS A 44 20.36 11.63 13.55
C HIS A 44 21.33 10.44 13.42
N ILE A 45 21.66 10.02 12.19
CA ILE A 45 22.67 9.01 11.90
C ILE A 45 23.96 9.73 11.44
N SER A 46 24.81 10.09 12.41
CA SER A 46 26.03 10.88 12.13
C SER A 46 27.02 10.21 11.17
N ASN A 47 27.06 8.87 11.16
CA ASN A 47 27.90 8.09 10.25
C ASN A 47 27.05 7.02 9.55
N PRO A 48 26.68 7.19 8.28
CA PRO A 48 25.89 6.22 7.51
C PRO A 48 26.53 4.82 7.39
N ASN A 49 27.84 4.69 7.57
CA ASN A 49 28.53 3.39 7.55
C ASN A 49 28.34 2.59 8.85
N ILE A 50 27.78 3.21 9.90
CA ILE A 50 27.54 2.58 11.19
C ILE A 50 26.04 2.62 11.46
N LEU A 51 25.35 1.55 11.06
CA LEU A 51 23.94 1.30 11.38
C LEU A 51 23.85 0.20 12.43
N PHE A 52 22.90 0.36 13.36
CA PHE A 52 22.60 -0.64 14.38
C PHE A 52 21.19 -1.19 14.15
N PRO A 53 20.98 -2.51 14.30
CA PRO A 53 19.63 -3.07 14.27
C PRO A 53 18.70 -2.36 15.26
N GLY A 54 17.50 -2.04 14.79
CA GLY A 54 16.51 -1.25 15.52
C GLY A 54 16.54 0.25 15.25
N ASP A 55 17.62 0.81 14.67
CA ASP A 55 17.61 2.21 14.22
C ASP A 55 16.45 2.45 13.24
N VAL A 56 15.86 3.63 13.29
CA VAL A 56 14.77 4.01 12.39
C VAL A 56 15.26 5.08 11.42
N LEU A 57 15.05 4.83 10.13
CA LEU A 57 15.35 5.77 9.06
C LEU A 57 14.05 6.35 8.50
N CYS A 58 14.06 7.65 8.23
CA CYS A 58 13.12 8.31 7.36
C CYS A 58 13.46 7.91 5.91
N VAL A 59 12.50 7.30 5.22
CA VAL A 59 12.65 6.76 3.87
C VAL A 59 11.61 7.37 2.93
N PRO A 60 11.87 7.39 1.61
CA PRO A 60 10.98 8.00 0.64
C PRO A 60 9.52 7.56 0.79
N GLY A 61 8.64 8.54 0.86
CA GLY A 61 7.21 8.33 1.08
C GLY A 61 6.51 9.66 1.32
N LEU A 62 5.36 9.85 0.68
CA LEU A 62 4.51 11.03 0.85
C LEU A 62 3.40 10.81 1.89
N ILE A 63 3.35 9.60 2.46
CA ILE A 63 2.51 9.21 3.60
C ILE A 63 3.33 8.36 4.59
N PRO A 64 2.91 8.24 5.86
CA PRO A 64 3.51 7.31 6.81
C PRO A 64 3.34 5.85 6.38
N TYR A 65 4.33 5.01 6.68
CA TYR A 65 4.32 3.57 6.41
C TYR A 65 4.68 2.77 7.68
N PRO A 66 4.14 1.54 7.85
CA PRO A 66 3.05 0.97 7.04
C PRO A 66 1.73 1.73 7.26
N CYS A 67 0.75 1.55 6.38
CA CYS A 67 -0.55 2.20 6.49
C CYS A 67 -1.68 1.19 6.25
N CYS A 68 -2.65 1.13 7.17
CA CYS A 68 -3.78 0.23 7.10
C CYS A 68 -5.07 1.04 6.91
N ILE A 69 -5.73 0.90 5.76
CA ILE A 69 -6.96 1.63 5.45
C ILE A 69 -8.16 0.68 5.52
N PRO A 70 -9.12 0.87 6.44
CA PRO A 70 -10.37 0.15 6.39
C PRO A 70 -11.18 0.59 5.17
N LEU A 71 -11.73 -0.38 4.44
CA LEU A 71 -12.57 -0.17 3.27
C LEU A 71 -14.04 -0.31 3.67
N GLN A 72 -14.81 0.75 3.44
CA GLN A 72 -16.22 0.89 3.75
C GLN A 72 -17.07 0.34 2.60
N THR A 73 -18.14 -0.38 2.90
CA THR A 73 -19.09 -0.88 1.90
C THR A 73 -19.89 0.25 1.28
N GLN A 74 -20.10 0.18 -0.03
CA GLN A 74 -20.84 1.18 -0.82
C GLN A 74 -22.25 0.73 -1.20
N GLY A 75 -22.68 -0.45 -0.74
CA GLY A 75 -23.98 -1.00 -1.08
C GLY A 75 -24.34 -2.25 -0.28
N ARG A 76 -25.43 -2.89 -0.69
CA ARG A 76 -25.93 -4.08 -0.03
C ARG A 76 -25.06 -5.29 -0.37
N VAL A 77 -24.43 -5.83 0.66
CA VAL A 77 -23.73 -7.12 0.64
C VAL A 77 -24.53 -8.12 1.47
N PRO A 78 -24.52 -9.42 1.12
CA PRO A 78 -25.35 -10.43 1.79
C PRO A 78 -24.89 -10.77 3.22
N PHE A 79 -23.65 -10.45 3.57
CA PHE A 79 -23.08 -10.63 4.90
C PHE A 79 -22.14 -9.47 5.23
N GLY A 80 -21.78 -9.32 6.51
CA GLY A 80 -20.97 -8.21 7.02
C GLY A 80 -19.60 -8.12 6.35
N THR A 81 -19.52 -7.41 5.24
CA THR A 81 -18.27 -7.17 4.55
C THR A 81 -17.64 -5.89 5.07
N GLY A 82 -16.38 -6.00 5.47
CA GLY A 82 -15.41 -4.91 5.45
C GLY A 82 -14.22 -5.36 4.62
N GLY A 83 -13.45 -4.41 4.12
CA GLY A 83 -12.16 -4.71 3.51
C GLY A 83 -11.04 -3.96 4.23
N VAL A 84 -9.82 -4.32 3.91
CA VAL A 84 -8.65 -3.54 4.28
C VAL A 84 -7.74 -3.41 3.06
N ALA A 85 -7.15 -2.22 2.91
CA ALA A 85 -5.99 -2.02 2.07
C ALA A 85 -4.77 -1.81 2.96
N TYR A 86 -3.80 -2.72 2.87
CA TYR A 86 -2.53 -2.63 3.56
C TYR A 86 -1.48 -2.05 2.62
N ILE A 87 -0.92 -0.92 2.99
CA ILE A 87 0.03 -0.15 2.19
C ILE A 87 1.41 -0.28 2.83
N ASN A 88 2.37 -0.78 2.05
CA ASN A 88 3.73 -1.02 2.50
C ASN A 88 4.73 -0.86 1.34
N PHE A 89 5.99 -1.16 1.63
CA PHE A 89 7.01 -1.23 0.58
C PHE A 89 7.00 -2.61 -0.07
N ALA A 90 7.12 -2.62 -1.40
CA ALA A 90 7.17 -3.84 -2.19
C ALA A 90 8.51 -4.58 -1.95
N PRO A 91 8.54 -5.92 -1.98
CA PRO A 91 9.77 -6.69 -1.80
C PRO A 91 10.87 -6.39 -2.83
N ARG A 92 10.49 -5.91 -4.02
CA ARG A 92 11.41 -5.53 -5.12
C ARG A 92 11.68 -4.01 -5.18
N GLY A 93 11.36 -3.31 -4.09
CA GLY A 93 11.42 -1.86 -3.99
C GLY A 93 10.20 -1.18 -4.60
N GLY A 94 9.93 0.06 -4.18
CA GLY A 94 8.70 0.79 -4.50
C GLY A 94 7.58 0.52 -3.49
N GLN A 95 6.37 0.97 -3.82
CA GLN A 95 5.22 0.91 -2.93
C GLN A 95 4.24 -0.16 -3.39
N ALA A 96 3.56 -0.81 -2.44
CA ALA A 96 2.56 -1.82 -2.72
C ALA A 96 1.29 -1.58 -1.90
N VAL A 97 0.17 -2.01 -2.45
CA VAL A 97 -1.13 -2.06 -1.78
C VAL A 97 -1.63 -3.48 -1.84
N SER A 98 -1.85 -4.09 -0.69
CA SER A 98 -2.48 -5.41 -0.57
C SER A 98 -3.94 -5.21 -0.17
N PHE A 99 -4.86 -5.64 -1.03
CA PHE A 99 -6.30 -5.58 -0.77
C PHE A 99 -6.76 -6.92 -0.22
N MET A 100 -7.63 -6.87 0.79
CA MET A 100 -8.33 -8.05 1.33
C MET A 100 -9.75 -7.69 1.69
N ALA A 101 -10.73 -8.50 1.30
CA ALA A 101 -12.13 -8.35 1.70
C ALA A 101 -12.91 -9.66 1.61
N THR A 102 -13.81 -9.92 2.54
CA THR A 102 -14.71 -11.08 2.48
C THR A 102 -15.96 -10.70 1.69
N LEU A 103 -16.12 -11.23 0.49
CA LEU A 103 -17.12 -10.81 -0.50
C LEU A 103 -17.83 -12.03 -1.12
N PRO A 104 -19.12 -11.91 -1.51
CA PRO A 104 -19.83 -12.98 -2.19
C PRO A 104 -19.24 -13.23 -3.58
N SER A 105 -19.74 -14.26 -4.27
CA SER A 105 -19.46 -14.43 -5.70
C SER A 105 -19.74 -13.14 -6.48
N PRO A 106 -18.87 -12.70 -7.42
CA PRO A 106 -19.10 -11.52 -8.26
C PRO A 106 -20.44 -11.54 -9.00
N THR A 107 -20.95 -12.74 -9.32
CA THR A 107 -22.25 -12.93 -9.98
C THR A 107 -23.45 -12.44 -9.16
N PHE A 108 -23.28 -12.27 -7.84
CA PHE A 108 -24.29 -11.66 -6.98
C PHE A 108 -24.64 -10.23 -7.42
N PHE A 109 -23.67 -9.52 -8.02
CA PHE A 109 -23.83 -8.15 -8.48
C PHE A 109 -24.26 -8.04 -9.95
N GLY A 110 -24.65 -9.15 -10.58
CA GLY A 110 -25.07 -9.20 -11.98
C GLY A 110 -24.08 -9.98 -12.85
N ASN A 111 -23.88 -9.53 -14.09
CA ASN A 111 -23.04 -10.22 -15.05
C ASN A 111 -21.54 -9.91 -14.85
N TYR A 112 -20.99 -10.28 -13.68
CA TYR A 112 -19.58 -10.13 -13.35
C TYR A 112 -19.00 -11.45 -12.88
N ASN A 113 -17.69 -11.64 -13.09
CA ASN A 113 -17.01 -12.90 -12.80
C ASN A 113 -15.67 -12.74 -12.06
N MET A 114 -15.26 -11.51 -11.74
CA MET A 114 -14.12 -11.25 -10.86
C MET A 114 -14.30 -9.96 -10.05
N TYR A 115 -13.41 -9.79 -9.07
CA TYR A 115 -13.14 -8.48 -8.46
C TYR A 115 -11.76 -7.99 -8.86
N THR A 116 -11.60 -6.68 -8.91
CA THR A 116 -10.31 -5.99 -9.00
C THR A 116 -10.09 -5.17 -7.73
N GLY A 117 -8.85 -5.13 -7.26
CA GLY A 117 -8.41 -4.19 -6.22
C GLY A 117 -7.59 -3.09 -6.88
N ASP A 118 -8.07 -1.86 -6.80
CA ASP A 118 -7.54 -0.71 -7.54
C ASP A 118 -7.18 0.43 -6.59
N ILE A 119 -6.03 1.06 -6.84
CA ILE A 119 -5.64 2.35 -6.27
C ILE A 119 -5.65 3.41 -7.36
N PHE A 120 -6.34 4.52 -7.12
CA PHE A 120 -6.36 5.70 -7.97
C PHE A 120 -5.54 6.80 -7.31
N ILE A 121 -4.43 7.17 -7.94
CA ILE A 121 -3.52 8.20 -7.47
C ILE A 121 -3.83 9.49 -8.24
N PRO A 122 -4.10 10.62 -7.56
CA PRO A 122 -4.31 11.90 -8.22
C PRO A 122 -3.19 12.22 -9.20
N ASP A 123 -3.55 12.77 -10.36
CA ASP A 123 -2.64 13.18 -11.45
C ASP A 123 -1.80 12.07 -12.11
N ILE A 124 -1.92 10.81 -11.67
CA ILE A 124 -1.20 9.66 -12.24
C ILE A 124 -2.16 8.66 -12.89
N GLY A 125 -3.25 8.30 -12.20
CA GLY A 125 -4.24 7.33 -12.68
C GLY A 125 -4.41 6.11 -11.78
N GLY A 126 -5.03 5.06 -12.35
CA GLY A 126 -5.39 3.83 -11.65
C GLY A 126 -4.39 2.70 -11.85
N PHE A 127 -4.09 1.98 -10.77
CA PHE A 127 -3.31 0.74 -10.79
C PHE A 127 -4.11 -0.33 -10.06
N GLY A 128 -4.22 -1.52 -10.65
CA GLY A 128 -4.98 -2.59 -10.02
C GLY A 128 -4.68 -3.96 -10.59
N ASN A 129 -5.11 -4.97 -9.84
CA ASN A 129 -4.96 -6.37 -10.18
C ASN A 129 -6.26 -7.13 -9.90
N GLN A 130 -6.44 -8.25 -10.58
CA GLN A 130 -7.48 -9.21 -10.25
C GLN A 130 -7.28 -9.73 -8.81
N MET A 131 -8.39 -9.91 -8.10
CA MET A 131 -8.44 -10.56 -6.80
C MET A 131 -8.74 -12.05 -6.92
N PHE A 132 -8.15 -12.82 -6.01
CA PHE A 132 -8.31 -14.27 -5.95
C PHE A 132 -9.00 -14.67 -4.63
N PRO A 133 -9.99 -15.57 -4.69
CA PRO A 133 -10.70 -16.04 -3.50
C PRO A 133 -9.88 -17.11 -2.77
N THR A 134 -10.05 -17.16 -1.45
CA THR A 134 -9.70 -18.33 -0.65
C THR A 134 -10.77 -19.43 -0.78
N SER A 135 -10.54 -20.59 -0.16
CA SER A 135 -11.43 -21.76 -0.26
C SER A 135 -12.59 -21.77 0.74
N GLU A 136 -12.66 -20.82 1.68
CA GLU A 136 -13.74 -20.71 2.66
C GLU A 136 -15.06 -20.21 2.05
N ASP A 137 -16.16 -20.42 2.77
CA ASP A 137 -17.49 -19.90 2.45
C ASP A 137 -18.05 -19.08 3.64
N PRO A 138 -18.15 -17.74 3.53
CA PRO A 138 -17.82 -16.93 2.34
C PRO A 138 -16.30 -16.77 2.11
N PRO A 139 -15.86 -16.61 0.86
CA PRO A 139 -14.44 -16.49 0.53
C PRO A 139 -13.88 -15.13 0.91
N THR A 140 -12.60 -15.12 1.29
CA THR A 140 -11.82 -13.89 1.37
C THR A 140 -11.10 -13.67 0.05
N TRP A 141 -11.31 -12.51 -0.55
CA TRP A 141 -10.66 -12.11 -1.80
C TRP A 141 -9.43 -11.30 -1.47
N SER A 142 -8.32 -11.57 -2.16
CA SER A 142 -7.10 -10.79 -1.97
C SER A 142 -6.30 -10.58 -3.24
N THR A 143 -5.52 -9.50 -3.26
CA THR A 143 -4.51 -9.23 -4.29
C THR A 143 -3.44 -8.28 -3.76
N ARG A 144 -2.31 -8.19 -4.46
CA ARG A 144 -1.28 -7.17 -4.24
C ARG A 144 -1.06 -6.39 -5.52
N VAL A 145 -1.11 -5.07 -5.42
CA VAL A 145 -0.77 -4.13 -6.50
C VAL A 145 0.59 -3.53 -6.17
N GLU A 146 1.60 -3.82 -6.99
CA GLU A 146 2.92 -3.17 -6.90
C GLU A 146 2.95 -1.97 -7.85
N LEU A 147 3.31 -0.80 -7.32
CA LEU A 147 3.33 0.43 -8.11
C LEU A 147 4.65 0.58 -8.86
N PRO A 148 4.64 1.10 -10.10
CA PRO A 148 5.86 1.42 -10.80
C PRO A 148 6.60 2.54 -10.05
N THR A 149 7.92 2.58 -10.22
CA THR A 149 8.78 3.59 -9.55
C THR A 149 8.47 5.05 -9.92
N ALA A 150 7.81 5.27 -11.05
CA ALA A 150 7.34 6.60 -11.47
C ALA A 150 6.08 7.06 -10.71
N ALA A 151 5.41 6.16 -9.98
CA ALA A 151 4.22 6.45 -9.20
C ALA A 151 4.53 6.43 -7.70
N SER A 152 3.94 7.36 -6.96
CA SER A 152 4.00 7.40 -5.51
C SER A 152 2.61 7.67 -4.94
N ILE A 153 2.23 6.88 -3.95
CA ILE A 153 1.01 7.04 -3.18
C ILE A 153 1.10 8.36 -2.42
N ILE A 154 0.03 9.15 -2.55
CA ILE A 154 -0.12 10.46 -1.92
C ILE A 154 -1.43 10.50 -1.14
N LEU A 155 -1.61 11.57 -0.36
CA LEU A 155 -2.90 11.86 0.25
C LEU A 155 -3.98 11.99 -0.82
N ASN A 156 -5.21 11.61 -0.45
CA ASN A 156 -6.39 11.56 -1.31
C ASN A 156 -6.33 10.49 -2.41
N SER A 157 -5.33 9.61 -2.43
CA SER A 157 -5.40 8.38 -3.22
C SER A 157 -6.61 7.54 -2.77
N ARG A 158 -7.44 7.15 -3.74
CA ARG A 158 -8.65 6.34 -3.51
C ARG A 158 -8.33 4.87 -3.72
N LEU A 159 -8.87 4.04 -2.84
CA LEU A 159 -8.72 2.60 -2.82
C LEU A 159 -10.11 2.01 -3.08
N ALA A 160 -10.24 1.09 -4.01
CA ALA A 160 -11.53 0.52 -4.37
C ALA A 160 -11.40 -0.97 -4.67
N ILE A 161 -12.41 -1.73 -4.28
CA ILE A 161 -12.65 -3.07 -4.81
C ILE A 161 -13.92 -3.01 -5.64
N SER A 162 -13.80 -3.35 -6.92
CA SER A 162 -14.89 -3.24 -7.89
C SER A 162 -15.14 -4.59 -8.55
N THR A 163 -16.37 -4.82 -9.02
CA THR A 163 -16.63 -5.98 -9.89
C THR A 163 -16.13 -5.74 -11.30
N PHE A 164 -15.73 -6.81 -11.98
CA PHE A 164 -15.32 -6.75 -13.37
C PHE A 164 -15.77 -8.01 -14.11
N ASN A 165 -15.98 -7.86 -15.42
CA ASN A 165 -16.29 -8.96 -16.33
C ASN A 165 -15.12 -9.15 -17.32
N SER A 166 -14.36 -10.25 -17.19
CA SER A 166 -13.25 -10.55 -18.11
C SER A 166 -13.67 -10.76 -19.56
N LEU A 167 -14.90 -11.20 -19.81
CA LEU A 167 -15.36 -11.55 -21.15
C LEU A 167 -15.76 -10.31 -21.93
N THR A 168 -16.34 -9.31 -21.26
CA THR A 168 -16.81 -8.07 -21.90
C THR A 168 -15.88 -6.88 -21.68
N GLY A 169 -14.95 -6.98 -20.72
CA GLY A 169 -14.11 -5.86 -20.30
C GLY A 169 -14.85 -4.78 -19.51
N ALA A 170 -16.09 -5.06 -19.05
CA ALA A 170 -16.90 -4.10 -18.34
C ALA A 170 -16.52 -4.02 -16.85
N THR A 171 -16.20 -2.81 -16.39
CA THR A 171 -16.07 -2.48 -14.96
C THR A 171 -17.46 -2.20 -14.37
N GLY A 172 -17.75 -2.85 -13.25
CA GLY A 172 -19.00 -2.72 -12.53
C GLY A 172 -18.92 -1.78 -11.33
N PRO A 173 -19.89 -1.86 -10.41
CA PRO A 173 -19.91 -1.02 -9.22
C PRO A 173 -18.71 -1.27 -8.29
N VAL A 174 -18.32 -0.21 -7.58
CA VAL A 174 -17.43 -0.29 -6.44
C VAL A 174 -18.20 -0.88 -5.26
N ILE A 175 -17.65 -1.94 -4.65
CA ILE A 175 -18.31 -2.66 -3.56
C ILE A 175 -17.81 -2.18 -2.20
N VAL A 176 -16.50 -2.00 -2.06
CA VAL A 176 -15.89 -1.38 -0.90
C VAL A 176 -14.84 -0.37 -1.33
N GLU A 177 -14.70 0.72 -0.57
CA GLU A 177 -13.72 1.77 -0.86
C GLU A 177 -13.15 2.42 0.39
N GLY A 178 -12.02 3.09 0.22
CA GLY A 178 -11.38 3.92 1.23
C GLY A 178 -10.56 5.02 0.59
N ILE A 179 -10.16 5.99 1.40
CA ILE A 179 -9.32 7.11 0.96
C ILE A 179 -8.15 7.23 1.94
N ILE A 180 -6.96 7.43 1.41
CA ILE A 180 -5.77 7.70 2.21
C ILE A 180 -5.81 9.15 2.67
N THR A 181 -6.11 9.36 3.95
CA THR A 181 -6.05 10.70 4.58
C THR A 181 -4.92 10.76 5.59
N GLY A 182 -4.51 11.97 6.00
CA GLY A 182 -3.36 12.16 6.90
C GLY A 182 -3.49 11.47 8.26
N GLY A 183 -4.71 11.14 8.71
CA GLY A 183 -4.96 10.39 9.95
C GLY A 183 -5.31 8.92 9.74
N SER A 184 -5.39 8.45 8.49
CA SER A 184 -5.79 7.06 8.18
C SER A 184 -4.64 6.07 8.29
N CYS A 185 -3.39 6.55 8.29
CA CYS A 185 -2.20 5.73 8.46
C CYS A 185 -1.82 5.70 9.95
N ILE A 186 -2.31 4.67 10.64
CA ILE A 186 -2.00 4.32 12.03
C ILE A 186 -0.95 3.22 12.12
#